data_AF-A0A7C8JUI9-F1
#
_entry.id   AF-A0A7C8JUI9-F1
#
_cell.length_a   1.000
_cell.length_b   1.000
_cell.length_c   1.000
_cell.angle_alpha   90.00
_cell.angle_beta   90.00
_cell.angle_gamma   90.00
#
_symmetry.space_group_name_H-M   'P 1'
#
loop_
_entity.id
_entity.type
_entity.pdbx_description
1 polymer ?
#
loop_
_entity_poly.entity_id
_entity_poly.type
_entity_poly.pdbx_seq_one_letter_code
_entity_poly.pdbx_strand_id
1 'polypeptide(L)'
;MSDDEMDLDDGPVDTGITFSTIEAKGKRSAANLPVEVGDSLPWVEKYRPQSLDDVSGHEDILTTINKFIAQNKLPHLLFYGPPGTGKTSTILALARRIYNTKSEAALRHHVLELNASDDRGIDVVREQIKTFASTKQIFSSAKLEPSNTTSSIAQFKLIILDEADAMTSTAQNALRRIMEKYTSNVRFCIIANYTHKLNAALLSRCTRFRFSPLPIPALRRRVEHVIDSENVRIDDTAVDALLHLSRGDMRRALNVLQACFAGSTPLDKNGVALSGPDVQRDLITETSIYDCVAAPHPEDIQAIMNTLLTEDITTALITVNKIKTLKGLALTDILQVVAEELCRLEVKPHVRVQWLAGMAEIEGRVAAGGNESIQTAGFAGVVKAGAEMIAKG
;
A
#
# COMPACT_ATOMS: atom_id res chain seq x y z
N MET A 1 -50.40 16.21 -72.28
CA MET A 1 -51.08 16.85 -71.14
C MET A 1 -50.11 16.67 -69.98
N SER A 2 -49.09 17.54 -69.94
CA SER A 2 -49.09 18.78 -69.14
C SER A 2 -48.97 18.42 -67.65
N ASP A 3 -47.77 18.52 -67.07
CA ASP A 3 -47.29 19.70 -66.29
C ASP A 3 -47.63 19.42 -64.80
N ASP A 4 -46.79 19.56 -63.75
CA ASP A 4 -45.70 20.50 -63.46
C ASP A 4 -44.75 20.00 -62.32
N GLU A 5 -43.47 20.40 -62.46
CA GLU A 5 -42.45 20.91 -61.51
C GLU A 5 -42.21 20.31 -60.10
N MET A 6 -41.00 19.77 -59.83
CA MET A 6 -39.78 20.38 -59.17
C MET A 6 -39.88 20.44 -57.63
N ASP A 7 -38.91 19.99 -56.82
CA ASP A 7 -37.49 20.38 -56.77
C ASP A 7 -36.57 19.35 -56.07
N LEU A 8 -35.27 19.47 -56.37
CA LEU A 8 -34.12 18.77 -55.81
C LEU A 8 -33.78 19.22 -54.36
N ASP A 9 -33.31 18.30 -53.50
CA ASP A 9 -32.07 18.52 -52.75
C ASP A 9 -31.48 17.20 -52.21
N ASP A 10 -30.15 17.13 -52.25
CA ASP A 10 -29.28 16.00 -51.96
C ASP A 10 -28.80 16.09 -50.49
N GLY A 11 -28.89 15.01 -49.73
CA GLY A 11 -28.39 14.99 -48.35
C GLY A 11 -28.63 13.66 -47.63
N PRO A 12 -27.58 12.85 -47.37
CA PRO A 12 -27.77 11.56 -46.75
C PRO A 12 -27.97 11.67 -45.24
N VAL A 13 -28.94 10.89 -44.79
CA VAL A 13 -29.15 10.42 -43.42
C VAL A 13 -27.85 9.74 -42.93
N ASP A 14 -27.31 10.17 -41.78
CA ASP A 14 -26.73 9.34 -40.70
C ASP A 14 -25.88 10.21 -39.75
N THR A 15 -26.40 10.58 -38.57
CA THR A 15 -25.55 11.06 -37.46
C THR A 15 -25.34 9.94 -36.46
N GLY A 16 -24.58 8.94 -36.90
CA GLY A 16 -23.89 8.00 -36.03
C GLY A 16 -22.89 8.74 -35.13
N ILE A 17 -22.98 8.47 -33.83
CA ILE A 17 -22.04 8.93 -32.81
C ILE A 17 -20.63 8.42 -33.18
N THR A 18 -19.74 9.33 -33.57
CA THR A 18 -18.33 9.04 -33.83
C THR A 18 -17.55 9.07 -32.51
N PHE A 19 -17.26 7.89 -31.96
CA PHE A 19 -16.22 7.77 -30.93
C PHE A 19 -14.86 8.03 -31.57
N SER A 20 -14.25 9.17 -31.24
CA SER A 20 -12.86 9.43 -31.60
C SER A 20 -11.95 8.50 -30.80
N THR A 21 -11.20 7.71 -31.55
CA THR A 21 -10.21 6.73 -31.10
C THR A 21 -9.11 7.45 -30.33
N ILE A 22 -9.01 7.19 -29.02
CA ILE A 22 -7.86 7.63 -28.22
C ILE A 22 -6.67 6.75 -28.61
N GLU A 23 -5.73 7.35 -29.34
CA GLU A 23 -4.43 6.77 -29.61
C GLU A 23 -3.67 6.44 -28.31
N ALA A 24 -3.00 5.29 -28.36
CA ALA A 24 -2.27 4.65 -27.28
C ALA A 24 -1.32 5.59 -26.51
N LYS A 25 -1.64 5.85 -25.24
CA LYS A 25 -0.73 6.53 -24.30
C LYS A 25 -0.02 5.51 -23.42
N GLY A 26 1.27 5.30 -23.71
CA GLY A 26 2.21 4.70 -22.77
C GLY A 26 2.27 5.50 -21.47
N LYS A 27 2.42 4.79 -20.34
CA LYS A 27 2.52 5.33 -18.96
C LYS A 27 3.47 6.53 -18.92
N ARG A 28 2.96 7.75 -18.73
CA ARG A 28 3.77 8.94 -18.41
C ARG A 28 4.16 8.85 -16.93
N SER A 29 5.45 9.00 -16.63
CA SER A 29 5.95 9.06 -15.26
C SER A 29 5.50 10.38 -14.61
N ALA A 30 5.22 10.37 -13.31
CA ALA A 30 4.68 11.50 -12.56
C ALA A 30 5.53 12.79 -12.66
N ALA A 31 6.79 12.67 -13.06
CA ALA A 31 7.73 13.78 -13.21
C ALA A 31 7.51 14.68 -14.45
N ASN A 32 6.62 14.31 -15.38
CA ASN A 32 6.40 15.04 -16.65
C ASN A 32 4.95 15.54 -16.84
N LEU A 33 4.25 15.73 -15.72
CA LEU A 33 2.91 16.29 -15.70
C LEU A 33 3.00 17.84 -15.64
N PRO A 34 2.08 18.58 -16.28
CA PRO A 34 1.98 20.03 -16.11
C PRO A 34 1.92 20.38 -14.62
N VAL A 35 2.49 21.50 -14.21
CA VAL A 35 2.58 21.93 -12.79
C VAL A 35 1.21 21.87 -12.09
N GLU A 36 0.11 22.12 -12.81
CA GLU A 36 -1.27 22.03 -12.31
C GLU A 36 -1.73 20.60 -11.95
N VAL A 37 -1.15 19.55 -12.56
CA VAL A 37 -1.49 18.15 -12.28
C VAL A 37 -0.56 17.54 -11.21
N GLY A 38 0.57 18.20 -10.92
CA GLY A 38 1.47 17.84 -9.82
C GLY A 38 0.81 17.99 -8.45
N ASP A 39 -0.07 18.99 -8.29
CA ASP A 39 -0.84 19.22 -7.06
C ASP A 39 -2.09 18.34 -6.93
N SER A 40 -2.56 17.73 -8.02
CA SER A 40 -3.70 16.79 -7.97
C SER A 40 -3.29 15.34 -7.71
N LEU A 41 -1.99 15.05 -7.62
CA LEU A 41 -1.52 13.69 -7.35
C LEU A 41 -1.79 13.31 -5.89
N PRO A 42 -2.28 12.07 -5.62
CA PRO A 42 -2.36 11.56 -4.26
C PRO A 42 -1.00 11.66 -3.56
N TRP A 43 -1.02 12.01 -2.26
CA TRP A 43 0.20 12.23 -1.49
C TRP A 43 1.10 11.00 -1.44
N VAL A 44 0.50 9.81 -1.53
CA VAL A 44 1.22 8.53 -1.66
C VAL A 44 2.18 8.51 -2.86
N GLU A 45 1.78 9.10 -3.98
CA GLU A 45 2.61 9.18 -5.19
C GLU A 45 3.50 10.43 -5.20
N LYS A 46 2.96 11.58 -4.77
CA LYS A 46 3.70 12.85 -4.67
C LYS A 46 4.94 12.71 -3.77
N TYR A 47 4.79 12.06 -2.62
CA TYR A 47 5.85 11.82 -1.65
C TYR A 47 6.49 10.43 -1.77
N ARG A 48 6.35 9.75 -2.92
CA ARG A 48 7.04 8.48 -3.15
C ARG A 48 8.58 8.71 -3.12
N PRO A 49 9.34 7.97 -2.28
CA PRO A 49 10.79 8.10 -2.19
C PRO A 49 11.47 8.03 -3.57
N GLN A 50 12.34 9.01 -3.86
CA GLN A 50 13.05 9.08 -5.14
C GLN A 50 14.47 8.52 -5.03
N SER A 51 15.10 8.71 -3.87
CA SER A 51 16.42 8.19 -3.53
C SER A 51 16.36 7.10 -2.45
N LEU A 52 17.46 6.35 -2.29
CA LEU A 52 17.55 5.36 -1.21
C LEU A 52 17.62 6.01 0.17
N ASP A 53 18.11 7.24 0.24
CA ASP A 53 18.26 7.99 1.49
C ASP A 53 16.89 8.48 2.01
N ASP A 54 15.90 8.59 1.11
CA ASP A 54 14.50 8.90 1.45
C ASP A 54 13.73 7.69 1.99
N VAL A 55 14.27 6.47 1.85
CA VAL A 55 13.62 5.24 2.30
C VAL A 55 13.88 5.04 3.80
N SER A 56 12.84 5.23 4.61
CA SER A 56 12.93 5.13 6.06
C SER A 56 12.73 3.68 6.55
N GLY A 57 13.39 3.30 7.65
CA GLY A 57 13.06 2.10 8.44
C GLY A 57 13.78 0.78 8.09
N HIS A 58 14.55 0.72 7.00
CA HIS A 58 15.18 -0.53 6.52
C HIS A 58 16.70 -0.41 6.28
N GLU A 59 17.41 0.26 7.17
CA GLU A 59 18.84 0.56 7.04
C GLU A 59 19.71 -0.70 6.85
N ASP A 60 19.43 -1.79 7.56
CA ASP A 60 20.18 -3.06 7.43
C ASP A 60 20.04 -3.70 6.04
N ILE A 61 18.85 -3.60 5.45
CA ILE A 61 18.57 -4.11 4.12
C ILE A 61 19.30 -3.25 3.09
N LEU A 62 19.17 -1.92 3.21
CA LEU A 62 19.81 -0.95 2.32
C LEU A 62 21.34 -1.06 2.36
N THR A 63 21.94 -1.18 3.54
CA THR A 63 23.40 -1.35 3.68
C THR A 63 23.89 -2.63 3.03
N THR A 64 23.16 -3.74 3.19
CA THR A 64 23.50 -5.03 2.56
C THR A 64 23.42 -4.96 1.04
N ILE A 65 22.34 -4.37 0.52
CA ILE A 65 22.16 -4.20 -0.93
C ILE A 65 23.25 -3.26 -1.49
N ASN A 66 23.57 -2.17 -0.80
CA ASN A 66 24.63 -1.24 -1.20
C ASN A 66 26.00 -1.94 -1.28
N LYS A 67 26.29 -2.88 -0.36
CA LYS A 67 27.50 -3.72 -0.44
C LYS A 67 27.50 -4.62 -1.68
N PHE A 68 26.37 -5.23 -2.03
CA PHE A 68 26.26 -6.06 -3.24
C PHE A 68 26.46 -5.25 -4.52
N ILE A 69 25.97 -4.02 -4.55
CA ILE A 69 26.16 -3.10 -5.68
C ILE A 69 27.63 -2.68 -5.78
N ALA A 70 28.27 -2.29 -4.67
CA ALA A 70 29.68 -1.90 -4.65
C ALA A 70 30.61 -3.04 -5.11
N GLN A 71 30.24 -4.30 -4.84
CA GLN A 71 30.98 -5.48 -5.29
C GLN A 71 30.61 -5.93 -6.71
N ASN A 72 29.68 -5.26 -7.39
CA ASN A 72 29.11 -5.63 -8.69
C ASN A 72 28.62 -7.10 -8.74
N LYS A 73 28.10 -7.59 -7.61
CA LYS A 73 27.63 -8.98 -7.42
C LYS A 73 26.19 -8.99 -6.90
N LEU A 74 25.31 -8.26 -7.57
CA LEU A 74 23.88 -8.25 -7.22
C LEU A 74 23.24 -9.60 -7.59
N PRO A 75 22.70 -10.38 -6.63
CA PRO A 75 21.95 -11.59 -6.93
C PRO A 75 20.53 -11.25 -7.43
N HIS A 76 19.71 -12.25 -7.72
CA HIS A 76 18.27 -12.03 -7.83
C HIS A 76 17.71 -11.69 -6.45
N LEU A 77 16.80 -10.73 -6.38
CA LEU A 77 16.26 -10.19 -5.13
C LEU A 77 14.81 -10.63 -4.96
N LEU A 78 14.42 -10.94 -3.72
CA LEU A 78 13.02 -11.11 -3.32
C LEU A 78 12.73 -10.15 -2.17
N PHE A 79 11.87 -9.16 -2.42
CA PHE A 79 11.36 -8.26 -1.40
C PHE A 79 9.99 -8.73 -0.97
N TYR A 80 9.84 -9.04 0.32
CA TYR A 80 8.57 -9.52 0.84
C TYR A 80 8.23 -8.90 2.19
N GLY A 81 6.95 -8.74 2.45
CA GLY A 81 6.46 -8.15 3.70
C GLY A 81 5.10 -7.49 3.54
N PRO A 82 4.54 -6.94 4.63
CA PRO A 82 3.25 -6.24 4.62
C PRO A 82 3.18 -5.12 3.57
N PRO A 83 1.97 -4.72 3.14
CA PRO A 83 1.78 -3.57 2.26
C PRO A 83 2.32 -2.29 2.92
N GLY A 84 2.60 -1.27 2.10
CA GLY A 84 2.99 0.05 2.62
C GLY A 84 4.37 0.17 3.26
N THR A 85 5.18 -0.89 3.24
CA THR A 85 6.56 -0.92 3.80
C THR A 85 7.65 -0.40 2.85
N GLY A 86 7.27 0.14 1.68
CA GLY A 86 8.22 0.73 0.75
C GLY A 86 8.99 -0.24 -0.17
N LYS A 87 8.53 -1.49 -0.33
CA LYS A 87 9.16 -2.51 -1.21
C LYS A 87 9.41 -2.00 -2.65
N THR A 88 8.34 -1.57 -3.33
CA THR A 88 8.39 -1.06 -4.71
C THR A 88 9.21 0.22 -4.81
N SER A 89 9.03 1.15 -3.86
CA SER A 89 9.81 2.40 -3.81
C SER A 89 11.30 2.14 -3.64
N THR A 90 11.68 1.16 -2.81
CA THR A 90 13.08 0.80 -2.56
C THR A 90 13.77 0.29 -3.81
N ILE A 91 13.14 -0.63 -4.57
CA ILE A 91 13.76 -1.15 -5.79
C ILE A 91 13.85 -0.09 -6.89
N LEU A 92 12.88 0.81 -7.00
CA LEU A 92 12.90 1.89 -7.98
C LEU A 92 14.01 2.90 -7.65
N ALA A 93 14.13 3.31 -6.38
CA ALA A 93 15.23 4.14 -5.90
C ALA A 93 16.59 3.46 -6.09
N LEU A 94 16.66 2.15 -5.86
CA LEU A 94 17.84 1.34 -6.10
C LEU A 94 18.25 1.34 -7.58
N ALA A 95 17.29 1.16 -8.47
CA ALA A 95 17.51 1.13 -9.90
C ALA A 95 18.06 2.48 -10.40
N ARG A 96 17.50 3.59 -9.91
CA ARG A 96 18.02 4.94 -10.21
C ARG A 96 19.46 5.12 -9.76
N ARG A 97 19.83 4.61 -8.58
CA ARG A 97 21.21 4.64 -8.07
C ARG A 97 22.16 3.77 -8.91
N ILE A 98 21.75 2.56 -9.28
CA ILE A 98 22.57 1.62 -10.06
C ILE A 98 22.88 2.17 -11.46
N TYR A 99 21.88 2.73 -12.14
CA TYR A 99 22.04 3.21 -13.51
C TYR A 99 22.47 4.69 -13.59
N ASN A 100 22.58 5.38 -12.44
CA ASN A 100 22.96 6.78 -12.32
C ASN A 100 22.20 7.71 -13.29
N THR A 101 20.93 7.39 -13.54
CA THR A 101 20.09 8.10 -14.50
C THR A 101 19.04 8.90 -13.75
N LYS A 102 19.15 10.24 -13.83
CA LYS A 102 18.07 11.15 -13.39
C LYS A 102 16.91 11.18 -14.40
N SER A 103 17.14 10.74 -15.63
CA SER A 103 16.12 10.68 -16.68
C SER A 103 15.38 9.34 -16.65
N GLU A 104 14.07 9.40 -16.40
CA GLU A 104 13.15 8.27 -16.44
C GLU A 104 13.15 7.53 -17.78
N ALA A 105 13.43 8.23 -18.89
CA ALA A 105 13.56 7.61 -20.21
C ALA A 105 14.76 6.65 -20.29
N ALA A 106 15.90 7.05 -19.72
CA ALA A 106 17.09 6.21 -19.66
C ALA A 106 16.89 5.02 -18.70
N LEU A 107 16.16 5.21 -17.59
CA LEU A 107 15.83 4.14 -16.67
C LEU A 107 14.99 3.03 -17.34
N ARG A 108 14.00 3.39 -18.17
CA ARG A 108 13.14 2.43 -18.89
C ARG A 108 13.87 1.53 -19.88
N HIS A 109 15.03 1.95 -20.39
CA HIS A 109 15.84 1.10 -21.26
C HIS A 109 16.57 -0.01 -20.49
N HIS A 110 16.83 0.21 -19.19
CA HIS A 110 17.58 -0.71 -18.33
C HIS A 110 16.69 -1.47 -17.33
N VAL A 111 15.52 -0.93 -17.02
CA VAL A 111 14.56 -1.45 -16.05
C VAL A 111 13.24 -1.75 -16.73
N LEU A 112 12.78 -2.98 -16.60
CA LEU A 112 11.42 -3.39 -16.99
C LEU A 112 10.61 -3.63 -15.71
N GLU A 113 9.64 -2.75 -15.45
CA GLU A 113 8.66 -2.92 -14.38
C GLU A 113 7.39 -3.57 -14.95
N LEU A 114 7.00 -4.70 -14.39
CA LEU A 114 5.74 -5.37 -14.70
C LEU A 114 4.99 -5.58 -13.38
N ASN A 115 3.74 -5.11 -13.34
CA ASN A 115 2.82 -5.59 -12.34
C ASN A 115 2.30 -6.97 -12.79
N ALA A 116 2.54 -7.98 -11.99
CA ALA A 116 2.19 -9.36 -12.34
C ALA A 116 0.70 -9.67 -12.17
N SER A 117 -0.07 -8.79 -11.53
CA SER A 117 -1.53 -8.88 -11.43
C SER A 117 -2.28 -8.36 -12.67
N ASP A 118 -1.62 -7.67 -13.60
CA ASP A 118 -2.26 -7.22 -14.83
C ASP A 118 -2.74 -8.43 -15.66
N ASP A 119 -3.99 -8.38 -16.10
CA ASP A 119 -4.75 -9.40 -16.85
C ASP A 119 -4.22 -9.71 -18.27
N ARG A 120 -2.93 -9.42 -18.52
CA ARG A 120 -2.29 -9.53 -19.83
C ARG A 120 -1.91 -10.98 -20.19
N GLY A 121 -2.23 -11.96 -19.34
CA GLY A 121 -1.93 -13.37 -19.59
C GLY A 121 -0.45 -13.73 -19.40
N ILE A 122 -0.22 -14.99 -19.02
CA ILE A 122 1.09 -15.55 -18.69
C ILE A 122 2.07 -15.45 -19.87
N ASP A 123 1.55 -15.61 -21.09
CA ASP A 123 2.36 -15.66 -22.30
C ASP A 123 2.89 -14.28 -22.71
N VAL A 124 2.12 -13.20 -22.49
CA VAL A 124 2.58 -11.83 -22.76
C VAL A 124 3.68 -11.42 -21.79
N VAL A 125 3.52 -11.72 -20.50
CA VAL A 125 4.56 -11.47 -19.49
C VAL A 125 5.83 -12.25 -19.84
N ARG A 126 5.68 -13.52 -20.22
CA ARG A 126 6.79 -14.37 -20.65
C ARG A 126 7.50 -13.81 -21.87
N GLU A 127 6.77 -13.39 -22.89
CA GLU A 127 7.33 -12.87 -24.12
C GLU A 127 8.02 -11.52 -23.91
N GLN A 128 7.40 -10.59 -23.18
CA GLN A 128 8.01 -9.31 -22.85
C GLN A 128 9.31 -9.47 -22.06
N ILE A 129 9.31 -10.34 -21.04
CA ILE A 129 10.52 -10.65 -20.27
C ILE A 129 11.57 -11.29 -21.19
N LYS A 130 11.18 -12.22 -22.07
CA LYS A 130 12.11 -12.90 -22.97
C LYS A 130 12.72 -11.93 -23.98
N THR A 131 11.93 -11.04 -24.57
CA THR A 131 12.38 -10.02 -25.51
C THR A 131 13.32 -9.03 -24.82
N PHE A 132 12.94 -8.54 -23.63
CA PHE A 132 13.78 -7.62 -22.87
C PHE A 132 15.10 -8.25 -22.41
N ALA A 133 15.06 -9.53 -22.01
CA ALA A 133 16.24 -10.29 -21.60
C ALA A 133 17.15 -10.69 -22.77
N SER A 134 16.59 -10.86 -23.98
CA SER A 134 17.34 -11.26 -25.17
C SER A 134 17.98 -10.08 -25.92
N THR A 135 17.41 -8.88 -25.83
CA THR A 135 18.01 -7.68 -26.41
C THR A 135 19.31 -7.33 -25.69
N LYS A 136 20.47 -7.67 -26.29
CA LYS A 136 21.79 -7.24 -25.78
C LYS A 136 21.89 -5.71 -25.80
N GLN A 137 22.60 -5.14 -24.82
CA GLN A 137 22.84 -3.70 -24.77
C GLN A 137 23.53 -3.25 -26.07
N ILE A 138 22.90 -2.33 -26.80
CA ILE A 138 23.46 -1.74 -28.01
C ILE A 138 24.56 -0.70 -27.65
N PHE A 139 24.69 -0.33 -26.37
CA PHE A 139 25.60 0.72 -25.88
C PHE A 139 26.70 0.21 -24.94
N SER A 140 27.32 -0.94 -25.24
CA SER A 140 28.58 -1.34 -24.59
C SER A 140 29.82 -0.69 -25.25
N SER A 141 29.65 0.23 -26.20
CA SER A 141 30.72 0.81 -27.02
C SER A 141 30.86 2.34 -26.93
N ALA A 142 30.29 3.00 -25.91
CA ALA A 142 30.71 4.36 -25.57
C ALA A 142 31.73 4.28 -24.45
N LYS A 143 33.01 4.18 -24.83
CA LYS A 143 34.14 4.53 -23.96
C LYS A 143 33.92 5.98 -23.51
N LEU A 144 33.35 6.17 -22.32
CA LEU A 144 33.44 7.45 -21.64
C LEU A 144 34.73 7.44 -20.80
N GLU A 145 35.53 8.48 -21.02
CA GLU A 145 36.77 8.88 -20.37
C GLU A 145 36.94 8.42 -18.90
N PRO A 146 38.17 8.17 -18.43
CA PRO A 146 38.49 7.85 -17.05
C PRO A 146 38.37 9.09 -16.16
N SER A 147 37.13 9.52 -15.91
CA SER A 147 36.82 10.45 -14.83
C SER A 147 36.75 9.66 -13.52
N ASN A 148 37.58 10.05 -12.55
CA ASN A 148 37.80 9.45 -11.23
C ASN A 148 36.57 9.44 -10.29
N THR A 149 35.44 8.94 -10.76
CA THR A 149 34.24 8.69 -9.96
C THR A 149 33.82 7.24 -10.17
N THR A 150 34.07 6.43 -9.17
CA THR A 150 33.77 4.99 -9.03
C THR A 150 32.27 4.69 -9.19
N SER A 151 31.74 4.69 -10.41
CA SER A 151 30.42 4.15 -10.69
C SER A 151 30.45 3.30 -11.95
N SER A 152 30.67 2.00 -11.76
CA SER A 152 30.50 0.98 -12.78
C SER A 152 29.05 1.02 -13.30
N ILE A 153 28.85 1.46 -14.53
CA ILE A 153 27.58 1.26 -15.25
C ILE A 153 27.26 -0.24 -15.15
N ALA A 154 26.17 -0.59 -14.47
CA ALA A 154 25.82 -1.99 -14.28
C ALA A 154 25.63 -2.67 -15.65
N GLN A 155 26.43 -3.72 -15.89
CA GLN A 155 26.43 -4.48 -17.14
C GLN A 155 25.19 -5.39 -17.31
N PHE A 156 24.29 -5.39 -16.33
CA PHE A 156 23.07 -6.19 -16.32
C PHE A 156 21.81 -5.31 -16.43
N LYS A 157 20.74 -5.89 -16.97
CA LYS A 157 19.40 -5.28 -16.93
C LYS A 157 18.65 -5.69 -15.66
N LEU A 158 17.71 -4.87 -15.23
CA LEU A 158 16.86 -5.15 -14.08
C LEU A 158 15.43 -5.41 -14.54
N ILE A 159 14.81 -6.49 -14.06
CA ILE A 159 13.39 -6.77 -14.24
C ILE A 159 12.75 -6.75 -12.85
N ILE A 160 11.75 -5.90 -12.68
CA ILE A 160 10.97 -5.76 -11.46
C ILE A 160 9.60 -6.39 -11.71
N LEU A 161 9.27 -7.41 -10.91
CA LEU A 161 7.98 -8.07 -10.93
C LEU A 161 7.26 -7.72 -9.62
N ASP A 162 6.29 -6.81 -9.70
CA ASP A 162 5.44 -6.46 -8.56
C ASP A 162 4.26 -7.43 -8.43
N GLU A 163 3.77 -7.61 -7.20
CA GLU A 163 2.64 -8.50 -6.88
C GLU A 163 2.79 -9.93 -7.43
N ALA A 164 4.00 -10.49 -7.35
CA ALA A 164 4.30 -11.82 -7.88
C ALA A 164 3.52 -12.95 -7.17
N ASP A 165 2.97 -12.69 -6.00
CA ASP A 165 2.07 -13.59 -5.28
C ASP A 165 0.66 -13.70 -5.89
N ALA A 166 0.31 -12.83 -6.83
CA ALA A 166 -0.88 -12.95 -7.66
C ALA A 166 -0.67 -13.87 -8.89
N MET A 167 0.57 -14.25 -9.20
CA MET A 167 0.87 -15.09 -10.37
C MET A 167 0.44 -16.54 -10.15
N THR A 168 -0.10 -17.17 -11.20
CA THR A 168 -0.36 -18.61 -11.21
C THR A 168 0.92 -19.44 -11.09
N SER A 169 0.81 -20.65 -10.53
CA SER A 169 1.95 -21.57 -10.37
C SER A 169 2.64 -21.91 -11.70
N THR A 170 1.89 -21.99 -12.80
CA THR A 170 2.42 -22.22 -14.15
C THR A 170 3.29 -21.05 -14.62
N ALA A 171 2.87 -19.81 -14.37
CA ALA A 171 3.63 -18.61 -14.71
C ALA A 171 4.93 -18.53 -13.90
N GLN A 172 4.85 -18.83 -12.61
CA GLN A 172 6.02 -18.87 -11.73
C GLN A 172 7.05 -19.93 -12.19
N ASN A 173 6.59 -21.10 -12.62
CA ASN A 173 7.45 -22.15 -13.19
C ASN A 173 8.10 -21.73 -14.51
N ALA A 174 7.37 -21.01 -15.37
CA ALA A 174 7.93 -20.47 -16.61
C ALA A 174 9.00 -19.41 -16.32
N LEU A 175 8.72 -18.50 -15.37
CA LEU A 175 9.66 -17.46 -14.94
C LEU A 175 10.96 -18.07 -14.42
N ARG A 176 10.90 -19.14 -13.61
CA ARG A 176 12.09 -19.84 -13.12
C ARG A 176 13.06 -20.22 -14.25
N ARG A 177 12.54 -20.82 -15.33
CA ARG A 177 13.37 -21.24 -16.49
C ARG A 177 14.04 -20.05 -17.18
N ILE A 178 13.35 -18.91 -17.22
CA ILE A 178 13.88 -17.66 -17.80
C ILE A 178 14.97 -17.07 -16.89
N MET A 179 14.75 -17.06 -15.57
CA MET A 179 15.73 -16.59 -14.60
C MET A 179 17.04 -17.38 -14.69
N GLU A 180 16.95 -18.71 -14.78
CA GLU A 180 18.12 -19.58 -14.96
C GLU A 180 18.85 -19.30 -16.29
N LYS A 181 18.11 -19.18 -17.40
CA LYS A 181 18.68 -18.99 -18.73
C LYS A 181 19.38 -17.65 -18.92
N TYR A 182 18.87 -16.58 -18.31
CA TYR A 182 19.35 -15.21 -18.52
C TYR A 182 20.06 -14.60 -17.31
N THR A 183 20.47 -15.42 -16.33
CA THR A 183 21.14 -14.95 -15.12
C THR A 183 22.45 -14.19 -15.40
N SER A 184 23.13 -14.41 -16.52
CA SER A 184 24.34 -13.66 -16.86
C SER A 184 24.07 -12.19 -17.25
N ASN A 185 22.91 -11.91 -17.84
CA ASN A 185 22.60 -10.61 -18.45
C ASN A 185 21.55 -9.82 -17.67
N VAL A 186 20.70 -10.50 -16.89
CA VAL A 186 19.52 -9.92 -16.25
C VAL A 186 19.48 -10.28 -14.77
N ARG A 187 19.11 -9.30 -13.95
CA ARG A 187 18.75 -9.49 -12.54
C ARG A 187 17.25 -9.29 -12.38
N PHE A 188 16.63 -10.20 -11.65
CA PHE A 188 15.23 -10.13 -11.28
C PHE A 188 15.11 -9.59 -9.86
N CYS A 189 14.17 -8.68 -9.64
CA CYS A 189 13.65 -8.30 -8.34
C CYS A 189 12.17 -8.68 -8.29
N ILE A 190 11.84 -9.62 -7.42
CA ILE A 190 10.49 -10.11 -7.20
C ILE A 190 9.95 -9.42 -5.95
N ILE A 191 8.75 -8.84 -6.03
CA ILE A 191 8.05 -8.26 -4.89
C ILE A 191 6.80 -9.08 -4.63
N ALA A 192 6.57 -9.44 -3.38
CA ALA A 192 5.38 -10.16 -2.95
C ALA A 192 4.95 -9.72 -1.55
N ASN A 193 3.66 -9.83 -1.22
CA ASN A 193 3.22 -9.65 0.16
C ASN A 193 3.36 -10.98 0.94
N TYR A 194 3.05 -12.09 0.28
CA TYR A 194 3.02 -13.42 0.90
C TYR A 194 4.01 -14.39 0.27
N THR A 195 5.04 -14.80 1.02
CA THR A 195 6.05 -15.76 0.52
C THR A 195 5.50 -17.16 0.31
N HIS A 196 4.46 -17.56 1.04
CA HIS A 196 3.86 -18.90 0.92
C HIS A 196 3.09 -19.09 -0.38
N LYS A 197 2.71 -18.01 -1.07
CA LYS A 197 2.09 -18.06 -2.41
C LYS A 197 3.12 -18.21 -3.54
N LEU A 198 4.42 -18.13 -3.23
CA LEU A 198 5.50 -18.30 -4.19
C LEU A 198 6.03 -19.74 -4.16
N ASN A 199 6.34 -20.27 -5.34
CA ASN A 199 6.94 -21.58 -5.48
C ASN A 199 8.36 -21.61 -4.88
N ALA A 200 8.65 -22.64 -4.09
CA ALA A 200 9.96 -22.89 -3.49
C ALA A 200 11.13 -22.82 -4.51
N ALA A 201 10.88 -23.21 -5.77
CA ALA A 201 11.90 -23.14 -6.80
C ALA A 201 12.29 -21.71 -7.20
N LEU A 202 11.37 -20.73 -7.12
CA LEU A 202 11.72 -19.32 -7.29
C LEU A 202 12.45 -18.78 -6.07
N LEU A 203 11.96 -19.13 -4.87
CA LEU A 203 12.55 -18.71 -3.60
C LEU A 203 14.02 -19.12 -3.48
N SER A 204 14.37 -20.32 -3.93
CA SER A 204 15.75 -20.84 -3.85
C SER A 204 16.76 -20.11 -4.74
N ARG A 205 16.29 -19.30 -5.71
CA ARG A 205 17.14 -18.57 -6.68
C ARG A 205 17.30 -17.11 -6.33
N CYS A 206 16.63 -16.63 -5.28
CA CYS A 206 16.61 -15.23 -4.88
C CYS A 206 17.17 -15.05 -3.46
N THR A 207 17.94 -13.99 -3.26
CA THR A 207 18.28 -13.49 -1.93
C THR A 207 17.05 -12.77 -1.36
N ARG A 208 16.65 -13.18 -0.16
CA ARG A 208 15.39 -12.76 0.45
C ARG A 208 15.62 -11.61 1.41
N PHE A 209 14.85 -10.54 1.24
CA PHE A 209 14.82 -9.39 2.13
C PHE A 209 13.40 -9.21 2.67
N ARG A 210 13.27 -9.34 3.99
CA ARG A 210 12.01 -9.18 4.71
C ARG A 210 11.83 -7.72 5.11
N PHE A 211 10.82 -7.07 4.55
CA PHE A 211 10.37 -5.76 4.96
C PHE A 211 9.39 -5.93 6.13
N SER A 212 9.80 -5.51 7.31
CA SER A 212 8.92 -5.41 8.48
C SER A 212 8.02 -4.17 8.39
N PRO A 213 6.91 -4.11 9.14
CA PRO A 213 6.21 -2.85 9.37
C PRO A 213 7.20 -1.75 9.80
N LEU A 214 6.97 -0.52 9.34
CA LEU A 214 7.85 0.60 9.66
C LEU A 214 7.77 0.91 11.16
N PRO A 215 8.91 1.14 11.83
CA PRO A 215 8.91 1.54 13.23
C PRO A 215 8.34 2.96 13.36
N ILE A 216 7.62 3.24 14.45
CA ILE A 216 6.93 4.52 14.70
C ILE A 216 7.86 5.73 14.46
N PRO A 217 9.12 5.76 14.92
CA PRO A 217 10.01 6.90 14.66
C PRO A 217 10.31 7.14 13.17
N ALA A 218 10.41 6.08 12.36
CA ALA A 218 10.65 6.21 10.92
C ALA A 218 9.39 6.71 10.20
N LEU A 219 8.22 6.24 10.62
CA LEU A 219 6.94 6.69 10.10
C LEU A 219 6.68 8.15 10.44
N ARG A 220 6.93 8.54 11.71
CA ARG A 220 6.80 9.92 12.22
C ARG A 220 7.62 10.91 11.40
N ARG A 221 8.92 10.67 11.20
CA ARG A 221 9.79 11.56 10.40
C ARG A 221 9.23 11.83 8.99
N ARG A 222 8.67 10.80 8.36
CA ARG A 222 8.13 10.94 7.00
C ARG A 222 6.80 11.68 6.99
N VAL A 223 5.94 11.44 7.98
CA VAL A 223 4.68 12.15 8.17
C VAL A 223 4.93 13.63 8.49
N GLU A 224 5.85 13.94 9.39
CA GLU A 224 6.26 15.32 9.73
C GLU A 224 6.78 16.07 8.50
N HIS A 225 7.61 15.44 7.67
CA HIS A 225 8.07 16.04 6.41
C HIS A 225 6.90 16.42 5.46
N VAL A 226 5.84 15.62 5.43
CA VAL A 226 4.63 15.92 4.63
C VAL A 226 3.80 17.02 5.27
N ILE A 227 3.65 17.01 6.59
CA ILE A 227 2.98 18.07 7.37
C ILE A 227 3.62 19.43 7.09
N ASP A 228 4.96 19.50 7.15
CA ASP A 228 5.72 20.72 6.89
C ASP A 228 5.60 21.17 5.42
N SER A 229 5.62 20.22 4.48
CA SER A 229 5.57 20.53 3.04
C SER A 229 4.20 21.04 2.60
N GLU A 230 3.12 20.50 3.17
CA GLU A 230 1.72 20.86 2.82
C GLU A 230 1.11 21.89 3.79
N ASN A 231 1.87 22.34 4.80
CA ASN A 231 1.44 23.23 5.89
C ASN A 231 0.14 22.74 6.56
N VAL A 232 0.13 21.47 6.98
CA VAL A 232 -1.03 20.84 7.63
C VAL A 232 -1.12 21.32 9.09
N ARG A 233 -2.31 21.78 9.51
CA ARG A 233 -2.60 22.11 10.91
C ARG A 233 -3.11 20.86 11.63
N ILE A 234 -2.22 20.17 12.33
CA ILE A 234 -2.54 18.93 13.05
C ILE A 234 -1.96 19.00 14.47
N ASP A 235 -2.69 18.47 15.45
CA ASP A 235 -2.21 18.33 16.82
C ASP A 235 -1.24 17.15 16.98
N ASP A 236 -0.31 17.21 17.93
CA ASP A 236 0.69 16.13 18.11
C ASP A 236 0.02 14.83 18.60
N THR A 237 -1.05 14.92 19.41
CA THR A 237 -1.86 13.75 19.81
C THR A 237 -2.50 13.07 18.60
N ALA A 238 -2.93 13.86 17.63
CA ALA A 238 -3.52 13.39 16.38
C ALA A 238 -2.45 12.72 15.50
N VAL A 239 -1.22 13.25 15.47
CA VAL A 239 -0.09 12.59 14.80
C VAL A 239 0.17 11.22 15.43
N ASP A 240 0.22 11.12 16.76
CA ASP A 240 0.41 9.83 17.44
C ASP A 240 -0.71 8.82 17.13
N ALA A 241 -1.97 9.26 17.16
CA ALA A 241 -3.11 8.43 16.79
C ALA A 241 -3.00 7.93 15.33
N LEU A 242 -2.61 8.80 14.39
CA LEU A 242 -2.38 8.42 12.99
C LEU A 242 -1.32 7.32 12.87
N LEU A 243 -0.19 7.49 13.56
CA LEU A 243 0.92 6.54 13.52
C LEU A 243 0.52 5.18 14.11
N HIS A 244 -0.25 5.20 15.20
CA HIS A 244 -0.75 3.98 15.84
C HIS A 244 -1.74 3.22 14.94
N LEU A 245 -2.73 3.93 14.39
CA LEU A 245 -3.74 3.36 13.49
C LEU A 245 -3.15 2.86 12.17
N SER A 246 -2.02 3.44 11.72
CA SER A 246 -1.35 3.05 10.50
C SER A 246 -0.62 1.70 10.61
N ARG A 247 -0.32 1.21 11.83
CA ARG A 247 0.35 -0.09 12.08
C ARG A 247 1.61 -0.33 11.22
N GLY A 248 2.37 0.73 10.96
CA GLY A 248 3.59 0.69 10.16
C GLY A 248 3.39 0.64 8.63
N ASP A 249 2.18 0.90 8.13
CA ASP A 249 1.87 1.12 6.71
C ASP A 249 1.92 2.62 6.36
N MET A 250 2.94 3.02 5.60
CA MET A 250 3.11 4.43 5.17
C MET A 250 1.99 4.89 4.22
N ARG A 251 1.51 3.99 3.35
CA ARG A 251 0.47 4.32 2.37
C ARG A 251 -0.83 4.65 3.10
N ARG A 252 -1.18 3.85 4.11
CA ARG A 252 -2.33 4.11 4.98
C ARG A 252 -2.18 5.46 5.69
N ALA A 253 -1.03 5.72 6.31
CA ALA A 253 -0.77 6.98 7.01
C ALA A 253 -0.98 8.21 6.10
N LEU A 254 -0.41 8.20 4.89
CA LEU A 254 -0.54 9.31 3.95
C LEU A 254 -1.96 9.48 3.42
N ASN A 255 -2.67 8.39 3.13
CA ASN A 255 -4.05 8.45 2.65
C ASN A 255 -4.98 9.06 3.71
N VAL A 256 -4.82 8.64 4.98
CA VAL A 256 -5.64 9.17 6.09
C VAL A 256 -5.30 10.63 6.33
N LEU A 257 -4.02 11.00 6.34
CA LEU A 257 -3.60 12.38 6.51
C LEU A 257 -4.14 13.28 5.37
N GLN A 258 -4.07 12.81 4.12
CA GLN A 258 -4.62 13.53 2.97
C GLN A 258 -6.14 13.67 3.06
N ALA A 259 -6.85 12.63 3.51
CA ALA A 259 -8.30 12.68 3.69
C ALA A 259 -8.71 13.65 4.80
N CYS A 260 -8.00 13.65 5.95
CA CYS A 260 -8.23 14.60 7.03
C CYS A 260 -7.93 16.04 6.58
N PHE A 261 -6.85 16.24 5.81
CA PHE A 261 -6.51 17.54 5.24
C PHE A 261 -7.57 18.06 4.26
N ALA A 262 -8.06 17.20 3.36
CA ALA A 262 -9.14 17.54 2.45
C ALA A 262 -10.43 17.87 3.21
N GLY A 263 -10.76 17.10 4.25
CA GLY A 263 -11.91 17.34 5.13
C GLY A 263 -11.82 18.61 5.98
N SER A 264 -10.60 19.05 6.33
CA SER A 264 -10.36 20.29 7.09
C SER A 264 -10.50 21.57 6.26
N THR A 265 -10.69 21.45 4.94
CA THR A 265 -10.87 22.61 4.05
C THR A 265 -12.33 23.04 4.05
N PRO A 266 -12.66 24.27 4.51
CA PRO A 266 -14.03 24.73 4.56
C PRO A 266 -14.69 24.75 3.16
N LEU A 267 -15.93 24.27 3.10
CA LEU A 267 -16.76 24.30 1.90
C LEU A 267 -17.55 25.62 1.84
N ASP A 268 -17.68 26.20 0.65
CA ASP A 268 -18.63 27.29 0.40
C ASP A 268 -20.08 26.76 0.46
N LYS A 269 -21.06 27.66 0.51
CA LYS A 269 -22.51 27.36 0.57
C LYS A 269 -23.02 26.48 -0.56
N ASN A 270 -22.26 26.38 -1.66
CA ASN A 270 -22.55 25.54 -2.82
C ASN A 270 -21.82 24.17 -2.79
N GLY A 271 -21.16 23.81 -1.68
CA GLY A 271 -20.42 22.55 -1.53
C GLY A 271 -19.09 22.51 -2.29
N VAL A 272 -18.54 23.67 -2.67
CA VAL A 272 -17.25 23.79 -3.35
C VAL A 272 -16.18 24.10 -2.31
N ALA A 273 -15.08 23.34 -2.31
CA ALA A 273 -13.95 23.61 -1.42
C ALA A 273 -13.37 25.00 -1.69
N LEU A 274 -13.35 25.85 -0.67
CA LEU A 274 -12.73 27.16 -0.77
C LEU A 274 -11.24 26.95 -1.05
N SER A 275 -10.78 27.49 -2.19
CA SER A 275 -9.38 27.40 -2.62
C SER A 275 -8.83 28.81 -2.76
N GLY A 276 -7.90 29.18 -1.88
CA GLY A 276 -7.26 30.50 -1.85
C GLY A 276 -6.23 30.61 -0.71
N PRO A 277 -5.31 31.59 -0.77
CA PRO A 277 -4.25 31.76 0.24
C PRO A 277 -4.77 32.19 1.63
N ASP A 278 -6.03 32.59 1.75
CA ASP A 278 -6.67 33.10 2.98
C ASP A 278 -7.63 32.09 3.63
N VAL A 279 -7.66 30.83 3.15
CA VAL A 279 -8.55 29.80 3.69
C VAL A 279 -7.95 29.25 4.98
N GLN A 280 -8.56 29.63 6.10
CA GLN A 280 -8.18 29.15 7.43
C GLN A 280 -8.70 27.72 7.60
N ARG A 281 -7.82 26.73 7.38
CA ARG A 281 -8.14 25.31 7.60
C ARG A 281 -8.32 25.02 9.09
N ASP A 282 -9.26 24.12 9.37
CA ASP A 282 -9.54 23.63 10.72
C ASP A 282 -8.37 22.79 11.27
N LEU A 283 -8.24 22.77 12.60
CA LEU A 283 -7.24 21.95 13.27
C LEU A 283 -7.67 20.48 13.23
N ILE A 284 -6.81 19.61 12.69
CA ILE A 284 -7.03 18.16 12.72
C ILE A 284 -6.76 17.67 14.14
N THR A 285 -7.79 17.11 14.76
CA THR A 285 -7.75 16.55 16.12
C THR A 285 -7.71 15.02 16.07
N GLU A 286 -7.42 14.38 17.21
CA GLU A 286 -7.44 12.92 17.32
C GLU A 286 -8.77 12.33 16.87
N THR A 287 -9.90 12.94 17.26
CA THR A 287 -11.23 12.45 16.91
C THR A 287 -11.47 12.45 15.40
N SER A 288 -10.99 13.48 14.70
CA SER A 288 -11.09 13.58 13.23
C SER A 288 -10.39 12.41 12.52
N ILE A 289 -9.30 11.90 13.09
CA ILE A 289 -8.54 10.78 12.51
C ILE A 289 -9.27 9.47 12.73
N TYR A 290 -9.75 9.22 13.95
CA TYR A 290 -10.54 8.02 14.27
C TYR A 290 -11.81 7.95 13.43
N ASP A 291 -12.51 9.08 13.27
CA ASP A 291 -13.71 9.16 12.43
C ASP A 291 -13.39 8.95 10.94
N CYS A 292 -12.26 9.49 10.45
CA CYS A 292 -11.82 9.29 9.06
C CYS A 292 -11.50 7.82 8.74
N VAL A 293 -10.93 7.09 9.71
CA VAL A 293 -10.56 5.68 9.56
C VAL A 293 -11.74 4.75 9.90
N ALA A 294 -12.84 5.30 10.43
CA ALA A 294 -13.93 4.55 11.06
C ALA A 294 -13.42 3.56 12.13
N ALA A 295 -12.36 3.94 12.84
CA ALA A 295 -11.80 3.16 13.93
C ALA A 295 -12.53 3.50 15.24
N PRO A 296 -12.69 2.53 16.16
CA PRO A 296 -13.33 2.80 17.44
C PRO A 296 -12.49 3.74 18.30
N HIS A 297 -13.12 4.76 18.88
CA HIS A 297 -12.45 5.71 19.77
C HIS A 297 -11.97 5.01 21.04
N PRO A 298 -10.84 5.43 21.64
CA PRO A 298 -10.35 4.85 22.89
C PRO A 298 -11.36 4.91 24.03
N GLU A 299 -12.14 6.00 24.13
CA GLU A 299 -13.20 6.16 25.14
C GLU A 299 -14.33 5.14 24.97
N ASP A 300 -14.75 4.89 23.73
CA ASP A 300 -15.77 3.91 23.39
C ASP A 300 -15.30 2.49 23.74
N ILE A 301 -14.04 2.16 23.43
CA ILE A 301 -13.45 0.85 23.78
C ILE A 301 -13.34 0.68 25.29
N GLN A 302 -12.92 1.72 26.03
CA GLN A 302 -12.88 1.66 27.49
C GLN A 302 -14.26 1.45 28.10
N ALA A 303 -15.29 2.12 27.57
CA ALA A 303 -16.67 1.89 27.99
C ALA A 303 -17.10 0.44 27.71
N ILE A 304 -16.82 -0.09 26.52
CA ILE A 304 -17.09 -1.49 26.17
C ILE A 304 -16.37 -2.45 27.12
N MET A 305 -15.07 -2.24 27.34
CA MET A 305 -14.22 -3.05 28.22
C MET A 305 -14.74 -3.07 29.66
N ASN A 306 -15.02 -1.91 30.22
CA ASN A 306 -15.55 -1.79 31.59
C ASN A 306 -16.87 -2.54 31.70
N THR A 307 -17.80 -2.29 30.78
CA THR A 307 -19.12 -2.94 30.77
C THR A 307 -18.99 -4.47 30.65
N LEU A 308 -18.13 -4.97 29.76
CA LEU A 308 -17.89 -6.40 29.56
C LEU A 308 -17.29 -7.09 30.78
N LEU A 309 -16.41 -6.40 31.52
CA LEU A 309 -15.75 -6.96 32.70
C LEU A 309 -16.66 -6.90 33.93
N THR A 310 -17.34 -5.78 34.17
CA THR A 310 -18.07 -5.54 35.43
C THR A 310 -19.55 -5.89 35.39
N GLU A 311 -20.26 -5.57 34.31
CA GLU A 311 -21.74 -5.63 34.27
C GLU A 311 -22.28 -6.98 33.79
N ASP A 312 -23.59 -7.20 33.91
CA ASP A 312 -24.23 -8.42 33.41
C ASP A 312 -24.17 -8.52 31.87
N ILE A 313 -24.27 -9.74 31.37
CA ILE A 313 -24.14 -10.02 29.93
C ILE A 313 -25.19 -9.29 29.08
N THR A 314 -26.39 -9.06 29.62
CA THR A 314 -27.47 -8.38 28.89
C THR A 314 -27.16 -6.90 28.75
N THR A 315 -26.75 -6.24 29.83
CA THR A 315 -26.36 -4.82 29.77
C THR A 315 -25.11 -4.63 28.90
N ALA A 316 -24.12 -5.51 29.02
CA ALA A 316 -22.93 -5.48 28.16
C ALA A 316 -23.29 -5.58 26.67
N LEU A 317 -24.21 -6.47 26.29
CA LEU A 317 -24.64 -6.59 24.91
C LEU A 317 -25.42 -5.38 24.41
N ILE A 318 -26.26 -4.77 25.24
CA ILE A 318 -26.99 -3.55 24.88
C ILE A 318 -25.99 -2.42 24.63
N THR A 319 -25.00 -2.24 25.50
CA THR A 319 -23.98 -1.19 25.37
C THR A 319 -23.12 -1.39 24.12
N VAL A 320 -22.63 -2.60 23.86
CA VAL A 320 -21.85 -2.89 22.65
C VAL A 320 -22.68 -2.65 21.39
N ASN A 321 -23.92 -3.13 21.33
CA ASN A 321 -24.79 -2.89 20.17
C ASN A 321 -25.14 -1.40 19.99
N LYS A 322 -25.34 -0.66 21.07
CA LYS A 322 -25.60 0.78 21.04
C LYS A 322 -24.41 1.55 20.46
N ILE A 323 -23.20 1.30 20.95
CA ILE A 323 -21.98 1.96 20.46
C ILE A 323 -21.75 1.59 18.99
N LYS A 324 -21.88 0.31 18.66
CA LYS A 324 -21.74 -0.21 17.29
C LYS A 324 -22.69 0.47 16.31
N THR A 325 -23.98 0.58 16.66
CA THR A 325 -24.99 1.20 15.79
C THR A 325 -24.86 2.72 15.69
N LEU A 326 -24.50 3.39 16.78
CA LEU A 326 -24.35 4.85 16.81
C LEU A 326 -23.13 5.33 16.02
N LYS A 327 -22.02 4.59 16.10
CA LYS A 327 -20.73 4.95 15.46
C LYS A 327 -20.47 4.20 14.14
N GLY A 328 -21.34 3.25 13.75
CA GLY A 328 -21.18 2.48 12.51
C GLY A 328 -19.96 1.55 12.52
N LEU A 329 -19.55 1.07 13.69
CA LEU A 329 -18.34 0.26 13.84
C LEU A 329 -18.59 -1.20 13.45
N ALA A 330 -17.59 -1.86 12.85
CA ALA A 330 -17.63 -3.30 12.63
C ALA A 330 -17.19 -4.06 13.89
N LEU A 331 -17.77 -5.25 14.11
CA LEU A 331 -17.33 -6.13 15.20
C LEU A 331 -15.84 -6.48 15.09
N THR A 332 -15.30 -6.60 13.88
CA THR A 332 -13.88 -6.90 13.66
C THR A 332 -12.96 -5.85 14.26
N ASP A 333 -13.32 -4.57 14.11
CA ASP A 333 -12.50 -3.46 14.60
C ASP A 333 -12.54 -3.40 16.13
N ILE A 334 -13.74 -3.57 16.71
CA ILE A 334 -13.92 -3.65 18.18
C ILE A 334 -13.16 -4.85 18.75
N LEU A 335 -13.31 -6.03 18.15
CA LEU A 335 -12.68 -7.27 18.60
C LEU A 335 -11.16 -7.12 18.61
N GLN A 336 -10.59 -6.52 17.57
CA GLN A 336 -9.15 -6.36 17.47
C GLN A 336 -8.59 -5.43 18.56
N VAL A 337 -9.20 -4.27 18.77
CA VAL A 337 -8.72 -3.31 19.79
C VAL A 337 -8.96 -3.86 21.20
N VAL A 338 -10.10 -4.50 21.47
CA VAL A 338 -10.37 -5.13 22.76
C VAL A 338 -9.40 -6.29 23.03
N ALA A 339 -9.04 -7.09 22.03
CA ALA A 339 -8.06 -8.15 22.19
C ALA A 339 -6.66 -7.59 22.55
N GLU A 340 -6.26 -6.48 21.94
CA GLU A 340 -5.02 -5.77 22.26
C GLU A 340 -5.03 -5.24 23.71
N GLU A 341 -6.12 -4.63 24.16
CA GLU A 341 -6.26 -4.14 25.55
C GLU A 341 -6.32 -5.28 26.57
N LEU A 342 -7.03 -6.38 26.29
CA LEU A 342 -7.08 -7.56 27.16
C LEU A 342 -5.71 -8.23 27.28
N CYS A 343 -4.86 -8.16 26.25
CA CYS A 343 -3.47 -8.64 26.34
C CYS A 343 -2.60 -7.81 27.30
N ARG A 344 -2.90 -6.52 27.45
CA ARG A 344 -2.16 -5.63 28.37
C ARG A 344 -2.55 -5.85 29.83
N LEU A 345 -3.73 -6.41 30.09
CA LEU A 345 -4.17 -6.71 31.46
C LEU A 345 -3.36 -7.86 32.08
N GLU A 346 -2.94 -7.65 33.32
CA GLU A 346 -2.27 -8.66 34.14
C GLU A 346 -3.30 -9.65 34.69
N VAL A 347 -3.44 -10.78 33.99
CA VAL A 347 -4.36 -11.87 34.38
C VAL A 347 -3.63 -13.20 34.39
N LYS A 348 -4.21 -14.19 35.09
CA LYS A 348 -3.65 -15.54 35.15
C LYS A 348 -3.55 -16.14 33.72
N PRO A 349 -2.50 -16.94 33.42
CA PRO A 349 -2.28 -17.47 32.07
C PRO A 349 -3.47 -18.24 31.49
N HIS A 350 -4.20 -19.00 32.31
CA HIS A 350 -5.36 -19.77 31.84
C HIS A 350 -6.51 -18.87 31.35
N VAL A 351 -6.76 -17.74 32.04
CA VAL A 351 -7.78 -16.76 31.62
C VAL A 351 -7.38 -16.12 30.29
N ARG A 352 -6.11 -15.73 30.17
CA ARG A 352 -5.58 -15.14 28.93
C ARG A 352 -5.72 -16.10 27.75
N VAL A 353 -5.38 -17.38 27.94
CA VAL A 353 -5.53 -18.41 26.90
C VAL A 353 -6.99 -18.55 26.48
N GLN A 354 -7.93 -18.57 27.42
CA GLN A 354 -9.36 -18.69 27.11
C GLN A 354 -9.90 -17.48 26.34
N TRP A 355 -9.54 -16.26 26.76
CA TRP A 355 -9.90 -15.05 26.03
C TRP A 355 -9.37 -15.04 24.60
N LEU A 356 -8.08 -15.32 24.43
CA LEU A 356 -7.45 -15.30 23.10
C LEU A 356 -7.98 -16.42 22.20
N ALA A 357 -8.18 -17.63 22.73
CA ALA A 357 -8.74 -18.74 21.95
C ALA A 357 -10.17 -18.45 21.50
N GLY A 358 -11.02 -17.94 22.41
CA GLY A 358 -12.40 -17.60 22.08
C GLY A 358 -12.51 -16.44 21.08
N MET A 359 -11.69 -15.39 21.24
CA MET A 359 -11.65 -14.28 20.29
C MET A 359 -11.14 -14.70 18.91
N ALA A 360 -10.10 -15.55 18.85
CA ALA A 360 -9.58 -16.05 17.57
C ALA A 360 -10.63 -16.87 16.81
N GLU A 361 -11.43 -17.67 17.52
CA GLU A 361 -12.53 -18.42 16.89
C GLU A 361 -13.62 -17.48 16.37
N ILE A 362 -13.98 -16.44 17.13
CA ILE A 362 -14.96 -15.44 16.70
C ILE A 362 -14.45 -14.65 15.51
N GLU A 363 -13.20 -14.18 15.53
CA GLU A 363 -12.57 -13.48 14.42
C GLU A 363 -12.60 -14.35 13.15
N GLY A 364 -12.27 -15.64 13.26
CA GLY A 364 -12.37 -16.58 12.15
C GLY A 364 -13.80 -16.76 11.60
N ARG A 365 -14.81 -16.84 12.48
CA ARG A 365 -16.23 -16.94 12.08
C ARG A 365 -16.74 -15.65 11.43
N VAL A 366 -16.33 -14.48 11.92
CA VAL A 366 -16.68 -13.19 11.33
C VAL A 366 -16.02 -13.06 9.95
N ALA A 367 -14.75 -13.42 9.82
CA ALA A 367 -14.04 -13.43 8.54
C ALA A 367 -14.66 -14.40 7.51
N ALA A 368 -15.29 -15.49 7.97
CA ALA A 368 -16.03 -16.43 7.13
C ALA A 368 -17.45 -15.95 6.73
N GLY A 369 -17.87 -14.75 7.16
CA GLY A 369 -19.19 -14.21 6.87
C GLY A 369 -20.30 -14.68 7.82
N GLY A 370 -19.96 -15.06 9.04
CA GLY A 370 -20.92 -15.43 10.07
C GLY A 370 -21.85 -14.27 10.48
N ASN A 371 -23.00 -14.59 11.06
CA ASN A 371 -23.97 -13.58 11.52
C ASN A 371 -23.38 -12.71 12.63
N GLU A 372 -23.25 -11.41 12.38
CA GLU A 372 -22.55 -10.49 13.27
C GLU A 372 -23.24 -10.29 14.63
N SER A 373 -24.56 -10.39 14.70
CA SER A 373 -25.31 -10.29 15.97
C SER A 373 -24.99 -11.47 16.90
N ILE A 374 -24.97 -12.68 16.34
CA ILE A 374 -24.60 -13.90 17.08
C ILE A 374 -23.12 -13.84 17.49
N GLN A 375 -22.23 -13.37 16.60
CA GLN A 375 -20.81 -13.24 16.94
C GLN A 375 -20.57 -12.17 18.00
N THR A 376 -21.35 -11.07 18.02
CA THR A 376 -21.29 -10.04 19.08
C THR A 376 -21.71 -10.63 20.43
N ALA A 377 -22.78 -11.44 20.45
CA ALA A 377 -23.20 -12.20 21.63
C ALA A 377 -22.12 -13.17 22.13
N GLY A 378 -21.51 -13.92 21.21
CA GLY A 378 -20.40 -14.83 21.51
C GLY A 378 -19.19 -14.09 22.07
N PHE A 379 -18.84 -12.94 21.50
CA PHE A 379 -17.74 -12.09 21.96
C PHE A 379 -17.94 -11.63 23.40
N ALA A 380 -19.11 -11.08 23.72
CA ALA A 380 -19.38 -10.66 25.10
C ALA A 380 -19.36 -11.85 26.07
N GLY A 381 -19.87 -13.01 25.64
CA GLY A 381 -19.83 -14.24 26.43
C GLY A 381 -18.41 -14.73 26.73
N VAL A 382 -17.51 -14.71 25.75
CA VAL A 382 -16.10 -15.11 25.93
C VAL A 382 -15.39 -14.19 26.91
N VAL A 383 -15.57 -12.87 26.78
CA VAL A 383 -14.94 -11.90 27.69
C VAL A 383 -15.47 -12.10 29.11
N LYS A 384 -16.80 -12.23 29.26
CA LYS A 384 -17.44 -12.39 30.57
C LYS A 384 -17.06 -13.70 31.26
N ALA A 385 -16.99 -14.80 30.52
CA ALA A 385 -16.54 -16.08 31.07
C ALA A 385 -15.13 -15.99 31.66
N GLY A 386 -14.22 -15.27 31.00
CA GLY A 386 -12.89 -14.96 31.55
C GLY A 386 -12.93 -14.06 32.78
N ALA A 387 -13.77 -13.02 32.77
CA ALA A 387 -13.94 -12.14 33.94
C ALA A 387 -14.44 -12.91 35.18
N GLU A 388 -15.36 -13.86 35.01
CA GLU A 388 -15.82 -14.71 36.11
C GLU A 388 -14.72 -15.62 36.67
N MET A 389 -13.81 -16.11 35.84
CA MET A 389 -12.67 -16.89 36.33
C MET A 389 -11.67 -16.04 37.11
N ILE A 390 -11.52 -14.76 36.76
CA ILE A 390 -10.73 -13.81 37.56
C ILE A 390 -11.38 -13.59 38.92
N ALA A 391 -12.72 -13.50 38.99
CA ALA A 391 -13.42 -13.32 40.25
C ALA A 391 -13.41 -14.57 41.16
N LYS A 392 -13.31 -15.77 40.57
CA LYS A 392 -13.41 -17.06 41.29
C LYS A 392 -12.10 -17.59 41.86
N GLY A 393 -10.94 -17.00 41.55
CA GLY A 393 -9.67 -17.47 42.10
C GLY A 393 -8.65 -16.37 42.21
#